data_AF-A0A7C3YFQ4-F1
#
_entry.id   AF-A0A7C3YFQ4-F1
#
_cell.length_a   1.000
_cell.length_b   1.000
_cell.length_c   1.000
_cell.angle_alpha   90.00
_cell.angle_beta   90.00
_cell.angle_gamma   90.00
#
_symmetry.space_group_name_H-M   'P 1'
#
loop_
_entity.id
_entity.type
_entity.pdbx_description
1 polymer ?
#
loop_
_entity_poly.entity_id
_entity_poly.type
_entity_poly.pdbx_seq_one_letter_code
_entity_poly.pdbx_strand_id
1 'polypeptide(L)'
;MIEYTTIRKLEGKVEGRIKIIKLKEEKDAEVEFTCPECGFSEKRRVEWKEPFVNGSGINQFFLIECSKCGKQTKISKLRKEIKKKK
;
A
#
# COMPACT_ATOMS: atom_id res chain seq x y z
N MET A 1 7.02 -17.16 -2.71
CA MET A 1 6.03 -16.76 -3.77
C MET A 1 5.32 -15.46 -3.40
N ILE A 2 4.97 -14.58 -4.34
CA ILE A 2 4.17 -13.36 -4.04
C ILE A 2 2.72 -13.76 -3.77
N GLU A 3 2.21 -13.44 -2.60
CA GLU A 3 0.83 -13.72 -2.18
C GLU A 3 -0.12 -12.58 -2.53
N TYR A 4 0.37 -11.35 -2.44
CA TYR A 4 -0.39 -10.15 -2.72
C TYR A 4 0.53 -9.08 -3.31
N THR A 5 0.09 -8.43 -4.38
CA THR A 5 0.66 -7.15 -4.76
C THR A 5 -0.45 -6.18 -5.17
N THR A 6 -0.19 -4.89 -5.06
CA THR A 6 -1.11 -3.85 -5.52
C THR A 6 -0.29 -2.63 -5.91
N ILE A 7 -0.64 -1.97 -7.01
CA ILE A 7 0.01 -0.73 -7.42
C ILE A 7 -1.09 0.28 -7.72
N ARG A 8 -1.07 1.39 -6.98
CA ARG A 8 -2.07 2.45 -7.08
C ARG A 8 -1.38 3.78 -7.28
N LYS A 9 -1.89 4.56 -8.21
CA LYS A 9 -1.56 5.98 -8.30
C LYS A 9 -2.47 6.73 -7.33
N LEU A 10 -1.90 7.71 -6.64
CA LEU A 10 -2.61 8.60 -5.72
C LEU A 10 -2.66 9.97 -6.40
N GLU A 11 -3.87 10.48 -6.56
CA GLU A 11 -4.09 11.82 -7.10
C GLU A 11 -3.91 12.83 -5.96
N GLY A 12 -3.03 13.82 -6.18
CA GLY A 12 -2.78 14.92 -5.26
C GLY A 12 -2.08 16.06 -5.96
N LYS A 13 -1.35 16.89 -5.22
CA LYS A 13 -0.57 18.01 -5.77
C LYS A 13 0.55 17.54 -6.71
N VAL A 14 1.06 16.35 -6.48
CA VAL A 14 2.08 15.68 -7.29
C VAL A 14 1.71 14.22 -7.55
N GLU A 15 2.39 13.55 -8.48
CA GLU A 15 2.17 12.15 -8.81
C GLU A 15 2.52 11.21 -7.64
N GLY A 16 1.56 10.93 -6.77
CA GLY A 16 1.72 9.92 -5.73
C GLY A 16 1.53 8.51 -6.27
N ARG A 17 2.22 7.55 -5.68
CA ARG A 17 2.19 6.13 -6.08
C ARG A 17 2.41 5.26 -4.86
N ILE A 18 1.55 4.28 -4.64
CA ILE A 18 1.73 3.27 -3.59
C ILE A 18 1.81 1.89 -4.24
N LYS A 19 2.81 1.12 -3.84
CA LYS A 19 3.02 -0.25 -4.26
C LYS A 19 3.22 -1.09 -3.02
N ILE A 20 2.41 -2.12 -2.87
CA ILE A 20 2.52 -3.05 -1.76
C ILE A 20 2.82 -4.43 -2.32
N ILE A 21 3.76 -5.13 -1.70
CA ILE A 21 4.18 -6.47 -2.07
C ILE A 21 4.22 -7.28 -0.78
N LYS A 22 3.43 -8.36 -0.74
CA LYS A 22 3.41 -9.32 0.35
C LYS A 22 3.85 -10.68 -0.19
N LEU A 23 4.92 -11.24 0.37
CA LEU A 23 5.36 -12.62 0.10
C LEU A 23 4.61 -13.61 0.99
N LYS A 24 4.13 -14.73 0.43
CA LYS A 24 3.35 -15.76 1.15
C LYS A 24 3.97 -16.22 2.46
N GLU A 25 5.30 -16.27 2.50
CA GLU A 25 6.07 -16.82 3.62
C GLU A 25 6.35 -15.79 4.74
N GLU A 26 6.27 -14.49 4.44
CA GLU A 26 6.56 -13.43 5.41
C GLU A 26 5.28 -12.92 6.09
N LYS A 27 5.34 -12.35 7.29
CA LYS A 27 4.17 -11.66 7.89
C LYS A 27 4.11 -10.18 7.48
N ASP A 28 5.23 -9.65 7.02
CA ASP A 28 5.40 -8.27 6.60
C ASP A 28 5.13 -8.11 5.09
N ALA A 29 4.71 -6.91 4.72
CA ALA A 29 4.65 -6.45 3.34
C ALA A 29 5.66 -5.34 3.11
N GLU A 30 6.31 -5.39 1.96
CA GLU A 30 7.13 -4.29 1.44
C GLU A 30 6.20 -3.25 0.80
N VAL A 31 6.21 -2.04 1.37
CA VAL A 31 5.41 -0.92 0.91
C VAL A 31 6.34 0.16 0.37
N GLU A 32 6.23 0.41 -0.92
CA GLU A 32 6.82 1.56 -1.59
C GLU A 32 5.74 2.64 -1.70
N PHE A 33 5.89 3.74 -0.98
CA PHE A 33 4.93 4.83 -0.95
C PHE A 33 5.55 6.14 -1.42
N THR A 34 4.90 6.78 -2.39
CA THR A 34 5.24 8.10 -2.90
C THR A 34 4.12 9.04 -2.50
N CYS A 35 4.48 10.02 -1.68
CA CYS A 35 3.54 10.98 -1.12
C CYS A 35 2.94 11.85 -2.23
N PRO A 36 1.60 11.88 -2.37
CA PRO A 36 0.92 12.72 -3.37
C PRO A 36 0.94 14.22 -3.04
N GLU A 37 1.42 14.61 -1.84
CA GLU A 37 1.48 16.02 -1.41
C GLU A 37 2.87 16.63 -1.54
N CYS A 38 3.93 15.89 -1.20
CA CYS A 38 5.30 16.39 -1.22
C CYS A 38 6.23 15.71 -2.23
N GLY A 39 5.78 14.64 -2.87
CA GLY A 39 6.54 13.90 -3.90
C GLY A 39 7.64 13.00 -3.35
N PHE A 40 7.71 12.85 -2.03
CA PHE A 40 8.70 11.99 -1.39
C PHE A 40 8.33 10.51 -1.57
N SER A 41 9.26 9.74 -2.14
CA SER A 41 9.16 8.29 -2.27
C SER A 41 9.95 7.60 -1.16
N GLU A 42 9.29 6.76 -0.38
CA GLU A 42 9.89 5.92 0.65
C GLU A 42 9.57 4.44 0.42
N LYS A 43 10.45 3.56 0.91
CA LYS A 43 10.22 2.11 0.92
C LYS A 43 10.38 1.63 2.35
N ARG A 44 9.37 0.94 2.88
CA ARG A 44 9.37 0.43 4.24
C ARG A 44 8.67 -0.90 4.34
N ARG A 45 9.09 -1.71 5.30
CA ARG A 45 8.42 -2.96 5.65
C ARG A 45 7.43 -2.66 6.76
N VAL A 46 6.20 -3.10 6.57
CA VAL A 46 5.15 -2.96 7.58
C VAL A 46 4.47 -4.31 7.75
N GLU A 47 4.02 -4.59 8.97
CA GLU A 47 3.20 -5.77 9.24
C GLU A 47 1.99 -5.78 8.29
N TRP A 48 1.85 -6.84 7.49
CA TRP A 48 0.77 -6.92 6.52
C TRP A 48 -0.51 -7.37 7.21
N LYS A 49 -1.37 -6.39 7.50
CA LYS A 49 -2.76 -6.67 7.87
C LYS A 49 -3.57 -6.77 6.60
N GLU A 50 -4.16 -7.93 6.34
CA GLU A 50 -5.00 -8.14 5.16
C GLU A 50 -6.07 -7.03 5.08
N PRO A 51 -6.11 -6.25 4.00
CA PRO A 51 -7.04 -5.12 3.88
C PRO A 51 -8.45 -5.55 3.46
N PHE A 52 -8.72 -6.85 3.38
CA PHE A 52 -10.02 -7.41 3.05
C PHE A 52 -10.34 -8.52 4.05
N VAL A 53 -11.28 -8.25 4.97
CA VAL A 53 -11.91 -9.32 5.74
C VAL A 53 -13.00 -9.91 4.86
N ASN A 54 -12.79 -11.15 4.43
CA ASN A 54 -13.80 -11.89 3.67
C ASN A 54 -15.05 -12.07 4.56
N GLY A 55 -16.16 -11.39 4.25
CA GLY A 55 -17.46 -11.63 4.88
C GLY A 55 -18.11 -10.49 5.67
N SER A 56 -17.42 -9.38 5.99
CA SER A 56 -18.01 -8.35 6.89
C SER A 56 -18.16 -6.93 6.31
N GLY A 57 -17.87 -6.70 5.02
CA GLY A 57 -18.11 -5.38 4.39
C GLY A 57 -17.29 -4.22 4.96
N ILE A 58 -16.28 -4.48 5.79
CA ILE A 58 -15.42 -3.43 6.36
C ILE A 58 -14.37 -3.05 5.31
N ASN A 59 -14.57 -1.88 4.72
CA ASN A 59 -13.71 -1.25 3.73
C ASN A 59 -12.43 -0.75 4.43
N GLN A 60 -11.44 -1.63 4.70
CA GLN A 60 -10.21 -1.22 5.38
C GLN A 60 -9.42 -0.25 4.50
N PHE A 61 -9.06 0.88 5.10
CA PHE A 61 -8.21 1.91 4.52
C PHE A 61 -6.79 1.72 5.03
N PHE A 62 -5.80 1.79 4.15
CA PHE A 62 -4.39 1.75 4.52
C PHE A 62 -3.91 3.16 4.82
N LEU A 63 -3.57 3.41 6.08
CA LEU A 63 -2.99 4.67 6.52
C LEU A 63 -1.48 4.60 6.39
N ILE A 64 -0.92 5.57 5.67
CA ILE A 64 0.52 5.76 5.59
C ILE A 64 0.84 7.21 5.87
N GLU A 65 1.66 7.41 6.88
CA GLU A 65 2.25 8.70 7.17
C GLU A 65 3.54 8.87 6.37
N CYS A 66 3.68 10.00 5.70
CA CYS A 66 4.91 10.36 5.00
C CYS A 66 5.97 10.83 5.99
N SER A 67 7.16 10.21 5.96
CA SER A 67 8.26 10.54 6.87
C SER A 67 8.81 11.96 6.66
N LYS A 68 8.62 12.55 5.48
CA LYS A 68 9.16 13.88 5.15
C LYS A 68 8.25 15.04 5.56
N CYS A 69 6.93 14.89 5.37
CA CYS A 69 5.98 15.98 5.61
C CYS A 69 5.00 15.70 6.76
N GLY A 70 5.05 14.51 7.38
CA GLY A 70 4.12 14.10 8.44
C GLY A 70 2.68 13.94 7.96
N LYS A 71 2.44 13.98 6.64
CA LYS A 71 1.08 13.90 6.09
C LYS A 71 0.61 12.45 6.09
N GLN A 72 -0.53 12.23 6.75
CA GLN A 72 -1.22 10.95 6.75
C GLN A 72 -2.09 10.82 5.50
N THR A 73 -1.77 9.83 4.66
CA THR A 73 -2.50 9.52 3.44
C THR A 73 -3.38 8.31 3.69
N LYS A 74 -4.68 8.45 3.44
CA LYS A 74 -5.65 7.36 3.54
C LYS A 74 -5.84 6.72 2.17
N ILE A 75 -5.30 5.53 1.98
CA ILE A 75 -5.50 4.75 0.75
C ILE A 75 -6.67 3.81 0.96
N SER A 76 -7.84 4.20 0.47
CA SER A 76 -9.02 3.34 0.44
C SER A 76 -9.03 2.45 -0.80
N LYS A 77 -9.74 1.32 -0.73
CA LYS A 77 -9.96 0.40 -1.87
C LYS A 77 -8.67 -0.23 -2.43
N LEU A 78 -7.75 -0.69 -1.57
CA LEU A 78 -6.67 -1.56 -2.01
C LEU A 78 -7.30 -2.83 -2.62
N ARG A 79 -6.94 -3.14 -3.86
CA ARG A 79 -7.39 -4.36 -4.53
C ARG A 79 -6.21 -5.32 -4.64
N LYS A 80 -6.47 -6.60 -4.35
CA LYS A 80 -5.51 -7.68 -4.58
C LYS A 80 -5.28 -7.83 -6.08
N GLU A 81 -4.12 -7.36 -6.56
CA GLU A 81 -3.65 -7.66 -7.90
C GLU A 81 -2.62 -8.80 -7.80
N ILE A 82 -3.02 -10.02 -8.14
CA ILE A 82 -2.09 -11.15 -8.13
C ILE A 82 -1.30 -11.11 -9.44
N LYS A 83 -0.21 -10.35 -9.49
CA LYS A 83 0.76 -10.47 -10.59
C LYS A 83 1.60 -11.72 -10.36
N LYS A 84 1.21 -12.85 -10.97
CA LYS A 84 2.10 -14.01 -11.11
C LYS A 84 3.31 -13.57 -11.93
N LYS A 85 4.50 -13.49 -11.32
CA LYS A 85 5.76 -13.51 -12.09
C LYS A 85 5.83 -14.90 -12.74
N LYS A 86 5.77 -14.95 -14.07
CA LYS A 86 6.02 -16.15 -14.87
C LYS A 86 7.52 -16.30 -15.07
#